data_AF-A0A522TH17-F1
#
_entry.id   AF-A0A522TH17-F1
#
_cell.length_a   1.000
_cell.length_b   1.000
_cell.length_c   1.000
_cell.angle_alpha   90.00
_cell.angle_beta   90.00
_cell.angle_gamma   90.00
#
_symmetry.space_group_name_H-M   'P 1'
#
loop_
_entity.id
_entity.type
_entity.pdbx_description
1 polymer ?
#
loop_
_entity_poly.entity_id
_entity_poly.type
_entity_poly.pdbx_seq_one_letter_code
_entity_poly.pdbx_strand_id
1 'polypeptide(L)'
;MSLNSKANAKSQASEFIELLIAYVKQETLQPISRLGRYVLFGLAGSILIATGSVLLIVGFLRLLQSETGSAFTGHLNWLPYVFSALLGLIVVAAAVFGIFKKRDARSI
;
A
#
# COMPACT_ATOMS: atom_id res chain seq x y z
N MET A 1 -33.78 23.02 48.74
CA MET A 1 -34.03 21.79 47.96
C MET A 1 -33.80 21.94 46.44
N SER A 2 -34.04 23.09 45.81
CA SER A 2 -33.91 23.25 44.33
C SER A 2 -32.48 23.36 43.77
N LEU A 3 -31.48 23.78 44.58
CA LEU A 3 -30.10 23.91 44.12
C LEU A 3 -29.42 22.55 43.87
N ASN A 4 -29.78 21.53 44.63
CA ASN A 4 -29.22 20.17 44.51
C ASN A 4 -29.69 19.46 43.23
N SER A 5 -30.94 19.69 42.81
CA SER A 5 -31.51 19.12 41.58
C SER A 5 -30.82 19.66 40.32
N LYS A 6 -30.50 20.96 40.28
CA LYS A 6 -29.78 21.56 39.14
C LYS A 6 -28.33 21.08 39.05
N ALA A 7 -27.66 20.93 40.20
CA ALA A 7 -26.32 20.37 40.26
C ALA A 7 -26.28 18.91 39.77
N ASN A 8 -27.26 18.10 40.19
CA ASN A 8 -27.39 16.69 39.78
C ASN A 8 -27.76 16.55 38.30
N ALA A 9 -28.63 17.42 37.77
CA ALA A 9 -28.94 17.46 36.34
C ALA A 9 -27.71 17.81 35.49
N LYS A 10 -26.85 18.73 35.96
CA LYS A 10 -25.61 19.09 35.28
C LYS A 10 -24.57 17.97 35.33
N SER A 11 -24.44 17.27 36.46
CA SER A 11 -23.53 16.12 36.58
C SER A 11 -24.00 14.97 35.71
N GLN A 12 -25.31 14.68 35.70
CA GLN A 12 -25.88 13.63 34.88
C GLN A 12 -25.72 13.93 33.39
N ALA A 13 -25.97 15.17 32.96
CA ALA A 13 -25.69 15.60 31.59
C ALA A 13 -24.21 15.46 31.23
N SER A 14 -23.29 15.80 32.14
CA SER A 14 -21.85 15.61 31.95
C SER A 14 -21.49 14.14 31.78
N GLU A 15 -22.05 13.25 32.61
CA GLU A 15 -21.84 11.80 32.55
C GLU A 15 -22.33 11.22 31.22
N PHE A 16 -23.51 11.63 30.76
CA PHE A 16 -24.04 11.21 29.46
C PHE A 16 -23.15 11.69 28.29
N ILE A 17 -22.69 12.94 28.33
CA ILE A 17 -21.76 13.48 27.34
C ILE A 17 -20.44 12.70 27.34
N GLU A 18 -19.92 12.36 28.52
CA GLU A 18 -18.65 11.64 28.67
C GLU A 18 -18.74 10.21 28.14
N LEU A 19 -19.86 9.52 28.40
CA LEU A 19 -20.18 8.22 27.81
C LEU A 19 -20.34 8.29 26.28
N LEU A 20 -20.98 9.34 25.76
CA LEU A 20 -21.13 9.55 24.33
C LEU A 20 -19.78 9.78 23.65
N ILE A 21 -18.92 10.62 24.24
CA ILE A 21 -17.57 10.87 23.76
C ILE A 21 -16.74 9.58 23.79
N ALA A 22 -16.83 8.80 24.86
CA ALA A 22 -16.15 7.52 24.99
C ALA A 22 -16.61 6.53 23.90
N TYR A 23 -17.92 6.46 23.63
CA TYR A 23 -18.48 5.61 22.57
C TYR A 23 -18.00 6.03 21.18
N VAL A 24 -18.12 7.31 20.84
CA VAL A 24 -17.62 7.84 19.56
C VAL A 24 -16.13 7.56 19.42
N LYS A 25 -15.35 7.78 20.48
CA LYS A 25 -13.91 7.48 20.47
C LYS A 25 -13.63 6.00 20.28
N GLN A 26 -14.42 5.10 20.85
CA GLN A 26 -14.26 3.66 20.72
C GLN A 26 -14.63 3.16 19.32
N GLU A 27 -15.76 3.62 18.80
CA GLU A 27 -16.24 3.30 17.45
C GLU A 27 -15.33 3.88 16.36
N THR A 28 -14.66 5.02 16.61
CA THR A 28 -13.84 5.69 15.58
C THR A 28 -12.36 5.35 15.66
N LEU A 29 -11.77 5.21 16.87
CA LEU A 29 -10.34 4.94 16.99
C LEU A 29 -9.96 3.49 16.69
N GLN A 30 -10.83 2.53 17.00
CA GLN A 30 -10.59 1.12 16.65
C GLN A 30 -10.45 0.87 15.14
N PRO A 31 -11.30 1.44 14.27
CA PRO A 31 -11.13 1.28 12.82
C PRO A 31 -9.94 2.07 12.28
N ILE A 32 -9.67 3.29 12.76
CA ILE A 32 -8.55 4.12 12.29
C ILE A 32 -7.21 3.45 12.55
N SER A 33 -7.01 2.86 13.73
CA SER A 33 -5.76 2.18 14.08
C SER A 33 -5.47 1.00 13.14
N ARG A 34 -6.50 0.24 12.76
CA ARG A 34 -6.37 -0.87 11.80
C ARG A 34 -6.10 -0.39 10.38
N LEU A 35 -6.77 0.66 9.93
CA LEU A 35 -6.52 1.28 8.63
C LEU A 35 -5.10 1.85 8.53
N GLY A 36 -4.62 2.54 9.57
CA GLY A 36 -3.29 3.16 9.58
C GLY A 36 -2.18 2.13 9.36
N ARG A 37 -2.27 0.97 10.04
CA ARG A 37 -1.30 -0.12 9.87
C ARG A 37 -1.40 -0.76 8.47
N TYR A 38 -2.60 -0.92 7.92
CA TYR A 38 -2.79 -1.42 6.55
C TYR A 38 -2.18 -0.48 5.50
N VAL A 39 -2.44 0.83 5.61
CA VAL A 39 -1.88 1.86 4.71
C VAL A 39 -0.36 1.90 4.82
N LEU A 40 0.19 1.83 6.04
CA LEU A 40 1.63 1.83 6.27
C LEU A 40 2.31 0.63 5.59
N PHE A 41 1.78 -0.58 5.78
CA PHE A 41 2.31 -1.78 5.12
C PHE A 41 2.10 -1.74 3.60
N GLY A 42 0.98 -1.18 3.14
CA GLY A 42 0.73 -0.96 1.72
C GLY A 42 1.80 -0.06 1.09
N LEU A 43 2.05 1.11 1.70
CA LEU A 43 3.02 2.08 1.22
C LEU A 43 4.46 1.53 1.26
N ALA A 44 4.85 0.91 2.38
CA ALA A 44 6.16 0.30 2.51
C ALA A 44 6.38 -0.82 1.47
N GLY A 45 5.36 -1.67 1.27
CA GLY A 45 5.38 -2.70 0.23
C GLY A 45 5.46 -2.12 -1.18
N SER A 46 4.70 -1.06 -1.48
CA SER A 46 4.75 -0.39 -2.78
C SER A 46 6.12 0.18 -3.09
N ILE A 47 6.77 0.84 -2.11
CA ILE A 47 8.13 1.38 -2.29
C ILE A 47 9.12 0.26 -2.56
N LEU A 48 9.06 -0.83 -1.78
CA LEU A 48 9.96 -1.97 -1.94
C LEU A 48 9.79 -2.64 -3.31
N ILE A 49 8.55 -2.87 -3.75
CA ILE A 49 8.24 -3.48 -5.06
C ILE A 49 8.67 -2.55 -6.20
N ALA A 50 8.39 -1.25 -6.10
CA ALA A 50 8.79 -0.28 -7.12
C ALA A 50 10.32 -0.23 -7.27
N THR A 51 11.03 -0.13 -6.15
CA THR A 51 12.49 -0.07 -6.13
C THR A 51 13.10 -1.37 -6.65
N GLY A 52 12.61 -2.52 -6.17
CA GLY A 52 13.05 -3.83 -6.64
C GLY A 52 12.82 -4.03 -8.13
N SER A 53 11.68 -3.59 -8.66
CA SER A 53 11.36 -3.67 -10.09
C SER A 53 12.33 -2.88 -10.95
N VAL A 54 12.67 -1.65 -10.55
CA VAL A 54 13.67 -0.83 -11.26
C VAL A 54 15.04 -1.50 -11.24
N LEU A 55 15.49 -1.96 -10.08
CA LEU A 55 16.78 -2.65 -9.95
C LEU A 55 16.83 -3.93 -10.79
N LEU A 56 15.74 -4.69 -10.85
CA LEU A 56 15.63 -5.91 -11.66
C LEU A 56 15.77 -5.60 -13.15
N ILE A 57 15.05 -4.58 -13.65
CA ILE A 57 15.12 -4.15 -15.05
C ILE A 57 16.53 -3.67 -15.42
N VAL A 58 17.14 -2.83 -14.58
CA VAL A 58 18.51 -2.33 -14.81
C VAL A 58 19.54 -3.45 -14.73
N GLY A 59 19.42 -4.36 -13.76
CA GLY A 59 20.28 -5.53 -13.63
C GLY A 59 20.18 -6.45 -14.86
N PHE A 60 18.97 -6.70 -15.34
CA PHE A 60 18.74 -7.48 -16.56
C PHE A 60 19.32 -6.81 -17.80
N LEU A 61 19.12 -5.50 -17.97
CA LEU A 61 19.75 -4.74 -19.05
C LEU A 61 21.27 -4.88 -19.00
N ARG A 62 21.86 -4.79 -17.80
CA ARG A 62 23.30 -4.93 -17.59
C ARG A 62 23.80 -6.33 -17.92
N LEU A 63 23.06 -7.39 -17.56
CA LEU A 63 23.39 -8.76 -17.94
C LEU A 63 23.40 -8.92 -19.46
N LEU A 64 22.37 -8.43 -20.15
CA LEU A 64 22.30 -8.45 -21.62
C LEU A 64 23.41 -7.62 -22.27
N GLN A 65 23.81 -6.50 -21.68
CA GLN A 65 24.90 -5.70 -22.25
C GLN A 65 26.29 -6.26 -21.92
N SER A 66 26.46 -6.92 -20.78
CA SER A 66 27.73 -7.49 -20.31
C SER A 66 28.10 -8.78 -21.06
N GLU A 67 27.16 -9.72 -21.16
CA GLU A 67 27.43 -11.04 -21.75
C GLU A 67 27.40 -11.03 -23.28
N THR A 68 26.56 -10.16 -23.87
CA THR A 68 26.36 -10.07 -25.33
C THR A 68 26.97 -8.81 -25.94
N GLY A 69 27.86 -8.12 -25.21
CA GLY A 69 28.40 -6.80 -25.55
C GLY A 69 29.08 -6.65 -26.92
N SER A 70 29.57 -7.74 -27.53
CA SER A 70 30.08 -7.74 -28.92
C SER A 70 29.03 -8.20 -29.95
N ALA A 71 28.07 -9.02 -29.53
CA ALA A 71 27.02 -9.60 -30.39
C ALA A 71 25.93 -8.60 -30.78
N PHE A 72 25.66 -7.60 -29.93
CA PHE A 72 24.66 -6.56 -30.20
C PHE A 72 25.23 -5.27 -30.81
N THR A 73 26.50 -5.28 -31.23
CA THR A 73 27.13 -4.09 -31.82
C THR A 73 26.56 -3.74 -33.20
N GLY A 74 26.52 -2.43 -33.53
CA GLY A 74 26.02 -1.93 -34.82
C GLY A 74 24.50 -1.70 -34.86
N HIS A 75 23.79 -2.28 -35.82
CA HIS A 75 22.34 -2.08 -36.00
C HIS A 75 21.47 -2.78 -34.95
N LEU A 76 22.04 -3.63 -34.09
CA LEU A 76 21.32 -4.40 -33.08
C LEU A 76 21.36 -3.76 -31.67
N ASN A 77 21.99 -2.59 -31.53
CA ASN A 77 22.14 -1.90 -30.24
C ASN A 77 20.81 -1.56 -29.54
N TRP A 78 19.69 -1.52 -30.27
CA TRP A 78 18.37 -1.24 -29.73
C TRP A 78 17.70 -2.46 -29.06
N LEU A 79 18.16 -3.68 -29.39
CA LEU A 79 17.53 -4.93 -28.96
C LEU A 79 17.55 -5.15 -27.43
N PRO A 80 18.64 -4.84 -26.71
CA PRO A 80 18.66 -4.94 -25.25
C PRO A 80 17.59 -4.09 -24.57
N TYR A 81 17.31 -2.90 -25.11
CA TYR A 81 16.28 -2.00 -24.56
C TYR A 81 14.88 -2.55 -24.77
N VAL A 82 14.62 -3.21 -25.90
CA VAL A 82 13.31 -3.85 -26.16
C VAL A 82 13.07 -5.02 -25.22
N PHE A 83 14.09 -5.84 -24.94
CA PHE A 83 13.96 -6.90 -23.95
C PHE A 83 13.74 -6.37 -22.54
N SER A 84 14.44 -5.30 -22.15
CA SER A 84 14.20 -4.64 -20.85
C SER A 84 12.81 -4.02 -20.75
N ALA A 85 12.30 -3.43 -21.83
CA ALA A 85 10.93 -2.93 -21.89
C ALA A 85 9.90 -4.06 -21.75
N LEU A 86 10.12 -5.19 -22.43
CA LEU A 86 9.27 -6.38 -22.31
C LEU A 86 9.28 -6.94 -20.88
N LEU A 87 10.45 -7.00 -20.25
CA LEU A 87 10.57 -7.42 -18.85
C LEU A 87 9.80 -6.48 -17.92
N GLY A 88 9.89 -5.16 -18.12
CA GLY A 88 9.09 -4.19 -17.38
C GLY A 88 7.58 -4.42 -17.54
N LEU A 89 7.15 -4.75 -18.77
CA LEU A 89 5.75 -5.06 -19.06
C LEU A 89 5.28 -6.33 -18.35
N ILE A 90 6.13 -7.37 -18.29
CA ILE A 90 5.87 -8.60 -17.53
C ILE A 90 5.74 -8.30 -16.03
N VAL A 91 6.62 -7.46 -15.48
CA VAL A 91 6.55 -7.07 -14.06
C VAL A 91 5.25 -6.33 -13.76
N VAL A 92 4.84 -5.40 -14.61
CA VAL A 92 3.56 -4.69 -14.48
C VAL A 92 2.38 -5.68 -14.58
N ALA A 93 2.39 -6.57 -15.56
CA ALA A 93 1.35 -7.58 -15.73
C ALA A 93 1.26 -8.51 -14.49
N ALA A 94 2.39 -8.92 -13.92
CA ALA A 94 2.44 -9.73 -12.71
C ALA A 94 1.90 -8.97 -11.49
N ALA A 95 2.23 -7.68 -11.34
CA ALA A 95 1.68 -6.84 -10.29
C ALA A 95 0.16 -6.71 -10.41
N VAL A 96 -0.34 -6.46 -11.62
CA VAL A 96 -1.77 -6.37 -11.92
C VAL A 96 -2.48 -7.70 -11.65
N PHE A 97 -1.91 -8.82 -12.09
CA PHE A 97 -2.45 -10.15 -11.82
C PHE A 97 -2.48 -10.48 -10.32
N GLY A 98 -1.45 -10.08 -9.58
CA GLY A 98 -1.40 -10.22 -8.12
C GLY A 98 -2.54 -9.48 -7.42
N ILE A 99 -2.96 -8.32 -7.94
CA ILE A 99 -4.12 -7.58 -7.42
C ILE A 99 -5.42 -8.35 -7.69
N PHE A 100 -5.60 -8.88 -8.91
CA PHE A 100 -6.80 -9.64 -9.29
C PHE A 100 -6.93 -10.95 -8.52
N LYS A 101 -5.86 -11.75 -8.42
CA LYS A 101 -5.87 -13.02 -7.65
C LYS A 101 -6.23 -12.82 -6.18
N LYS A 102 -5.85 -11.70 -5.58
CA LYS A 102 -6.18 -11.34 -4.19
C LYS A 102 -7.65 -10.91 -4.01
N ARG A 103 -8.36 -10.53 -5.09
CA ARG A 103 -9.81 -10.27 -5.06
C ARG A 103 -10.59 -11.59 -5.05
N ASP A 104 -10.22 -12.53 -5.92
CA ASP A 104 -10.94 -13.81 -6.06
C ASP A 104 -10.81 -14.69 -4.81
N ALA A 105 -9.65 -14.68 -4.15
CA ALA A 105 -9.43 -15.39 -2.89
C ALA A 105 -10.19 -14.80 -1.69
N ARG A 106 -10.83 -13.62 -1.83
CA ARG A 106 -11.63 -12.96 -0.80
C ARG A 106 -13.14 -13.10 -1.01
N SER A 107 -13.58 -13.65 -2.14
CA SER A 107 -14.99 -13.83 -2.51
C SER A 107 -15.52 -15.25 -2.28
N ILE A 108 -14.71 -16.12 -1.67
CA ILE A 108 -15.02 -17.50 -1.25
C ILE A 108 -14.83 -17.58 0.26
#